data_AF-A0A358HRD0-F1
#
_entry.id   AF-A0A358HRD0-F1
#
_cell.length_a   1.000
_cell.length_b   1.000
_cell.length_c   1.000
_cell.angle_alpha   90.00
_cell.angle_beta   90.00
_cell.angle_gamma   90.00
#
_symmetry.space_group_name_H-M   'P 1'
#
loop_
_entity.id
_entity.type
_entity.pdbx_description
1 polymer ?
#
loop_
_entity_poly.entity_id
_entity_poly.type
_entity_poly.pdbx_seq_one_letter_code
_entity_poly.pdbx_strand_id
1 'polypeptide(L)' 'MFGFQGGEDADTLLRKKQYLKEAQRHWRFLTHYDLSTIKTKGQLCNMIKIRKGLSEEQATKDVDNWMQGKEF' A
#
# COMPACT_ATOMS: atom_id res chain seq x y z
N MET A 1 10.60 23.15 -0.49
CA MET A 1 10.26 22.44 0.77
C MET A 1 9.68 21.09 0.41
N PHE A 2 10.32 20.01 0.84
CA PHE A 2 9.77 18.75 1.39
C PHE A 2 11.00 17.87 1.62
N GLY A 3 11.51 17.97 2.85
CA GLY A 3 12.77 17.37 3.24
C GLY A 3 12.73 15.86 3.10
N PHE A 4 13.78 15.32 2.47
CA PHE A 4 14.29 14.03 2.90
C PHE A 4 14.76 14.21 4.35
N GLN A 5 13.89 13.93 5.32
CA GLN A 5 14.36 13.52 6.64
C GLN A 5 14.97 12.13 6.42
N GLY A 6 16.29 12.10 6.23
CA GLY A 6 17.04 10.84 6.29
C GLY A 6 16.71 10.14 7.60
N GLY A 7 16.04 9.00 7.51
CA GLY A 7 15.48 8.33 8.68
C GLY A 7 14.61 7.11 8.37
N GLU A 8 14.16 6.92 7.13
CA GLU A 8 13.70 5.58 6.73
C GLU A 8 14.91 4.72 6.41
N ASP A 9 15.16 3.75 7.28
CA ASP A 9 16.17 2.72 7.09
C ASP A 9 15.97 2.03 5.72
N ALA A 10 17.07 1.72 5.03
CA ALA A 10 17.02 1.08 3.73
C ALA A 10 16.21 -0.24 3.75
N ASP A 11 16.20 -0.91 4.90
CA ASP A 11 15.41 -2.11 5.16
C ASP A 11 13.90 -1.82 5.10
N THR A 12 13.43 -0.72 5.69
CA THR A 12 12.03 -0.29 5.63
C THR A 12 11.58 -0.01 4.20
N LEU A 13 12.42 0.65 3.40
CA LEU A 13 12.13 0.91 1.99
C LEU A 13 12.11 -0.38 1.16
N LEU A 14 12.99 -1.33 1.46
CA LEU A 14 13.02 -2.64 0.82
C LEU A 14 11.75 -3.44 1.14
N ARG A 15 11.34 -3.49 2.41
CA ARG A 15 10.10 -4.13 2.88
C ARG A 15 8.88 -3.53 2.20
N LYS A 16 8.75 -2.20 2.19
CA LYS A 16 7.65 -1.51 1.49
C LYS A 16 7.58 -1.86 0.01
N LYS A 17 8.73 -1.91 -0.68
CA LYS A 17 8.78 -2.34 -2.09
C LYS A 17 8.36 -3.80 -2.27
N GLN A 18 8.71 -4.69 -1.35
CA GLN A 18 8.26 -6.09 -1.39
C GLN A 18 6.75 -6.17 -1.16
N TYR A 19 6.22 -5.48 -0.17
CA TYR A 19 4.78 -5.43 0.09
C TYR A 19 4.00 -4.87 -1.09
N LEU A 20 4.49 -3.85 -1.80
CA LEU A 20 3.84 -3.35 -3.01
C LEU A 20 3.81 -4.40 -4.13
N LYS A 21 4.86 -5.20 -4.29
CA LYS A 21 4.86 -6.32 -5.25
C LYS A 21 3.86 -7.41 -4.85
N GLU A 22 3.77 -7.72 -3.56
CA GLU A 22 2.79 -8.67 -3.04
C GLU A 22 1.36 -8.13 -3.17
N ALA A 23 1.15 -6.83 -2.94
CA ALA A 23 -0.12 -6.15 -3.14
C ALA A 23 -0.57 -6.25 -4.59
N GLN A 24 0.35 -6.10 -5.56
CA GLN A 24 0.04 -6.31 -6.98
C GLN A 24 -0.44 -7.74 -7.29
N ARG A 25 0.14 -8.75 -6.63
CA ARG A 25 -0.25 -10.16 -6.80
C ARG A 25 -1.63 -10.43 -6.21
N HIS A 26 -1.93 -9.80 -5.07
CA HIS A 26 -3.21 -9.94 -4.38
C HIS A 26 -4.33 -9.16 -5.09
N TRP A 27 -4.09 -7.89 -5.43
CA TRP A 27 -4.98 -7.01 -6.17
C TRP A 27 -4.46 -6.79 -7.60
N ARG A 28 -4.71 -7.78 -8.48
CA ARG A 28 -4.22 -7.76 -9.88
C ARG A 28 -4.68 -6.57 -10.73
N PHE A 29 -5.72 -5.86 -10.29
CA PHE A 29 -6.22 -4.64 -10.93
C PHE A 29 -5.39 -3.39 -10.60
N LEU A 30 -4.51 -3.45 -9.60
CA LEU A 30 -3.60 -2.35 -9.29
C LEU A 30 -2.44 -2.34 -10.29
N THR A 31 -2.24 -1.21 -10.94
CA THR A 31 -1.13 -1.01 -11.86
C THR A 31 0.16 -0.72 -11.10
N HIS A 32 1.30 -0.86 -11.78
CA HIS A 32 2.58 -0.43 -11.22
C HIS A 32 2.58 1.06 -10.84
N TYR A 33 1.89 1.88 -11.64
CA TYR A 33 1.72 3.30 -11.36
C TYR A 33 0.93 3.53 -10.07
N ASP A 34 -0.22 2.87 -9.89
CA ASP A 34 -1.02 2.99 -8.66
C ASP A 34 -0.17 2.69 -7.42
N LEU A 35 0.58 1.58 -7.47
CA LEU A 35 1.46 1.13 -6.39
C LEU A 35 2.61 2.10 -6.12
N SER A 36 3.17 2.75 -7.14
CA SER A 36 4.25 3.72 -6.98
C SER A 36 3.84 4.97 -6.19
N THR A 37 2.54 5.29 -6.16
CA THR A 37 2.00 6.43 -5.41
C THR A 37 1.68 6.10 -3.94
N ILE A 38 1.68 4.82 -3.58
CA ILE A 38 1.30 4.33 -2.25
C ILE A 38 2.54 4.29 -1.35
N LYS A 39 2.50 5.10 -0.28
CA LYS A 39 3.52 5.20 0.77
C LYS A 39 2.99 4.84 2.15
N THR A 40 1.66 4.80 2.31
CA THR A 40 0.99 4.49 3.57
C THR A 40 -0.17 3.51 3.36
N LYS A 41 -0.56 2.80 4.43
CA LYS A 41 -1.74 1.92 4.45
C LYS A 41 -3.01 2.66 3.99
N GLY A 42 -3.20 3.90 4.44
CA GLY A 42 -4.37 4.72 4.05
C GLY A 42 -4.44 4.99 2.55
N GLN A 43 -3.29 5.21 1.89
CA GLN A 43 -3.24 5.36 0.44
C GLN A 43 -3.60 4.06 -0.30
N LEU A 44 -3.18 2.90 0.22
CA LEU A 44 -3.56 1.61 -0.34
C LEU A 44 -5.07 1.37 -0.22
N CYS A 45 -5.66 1.63 0.96
CA CYS A 45 -7.11 1.52 1.16
C CYS A 45 -7.88 2.41 0.17
N ASN A 46 -7.47 3.68 0.04
CA ASN A 46 -8.13 4.61 -0.86
C ASN A 46 -8.00 4.19 -2.34
N MET A 47 -6.84 3.65 -2.73
CA MET A 47 -6.63 3.15 -4.08
C MET A 47 -7.54 1.96 -4.40
N ILE A 48 -7.65 1.00 -3.49
CA ILE A 48 -8.53 -0.17 -3.65
C ILE A 48 -10.01 0.28 -3.69
N LYS A 49 -10.39 1.21 -2.81
CA LYS A 49 -11.72 1.84 -2.79
C LYS A 49 -12.09 2.39 -4.16
N ILE A 50 -11.21 3.20 -4.75
CA ILE A 50 -11.42 3.86 -6.06
C ILE A 50 -11.44 2.84 -7.20
N ARG A 51 -10.44 1.95 -7.27
CA ARG A 51 -10.26 1.03 -8.41
C ARG A 51 -11.32 -0.08 -8.46
N LYS A 52 -11.82 -0.53 -7.31
CA LYS A 52 -12.81 -1.61 -7.20
C LYS A 52 -14.23 -1.11 -6.89
N GLY A 53 -14.41 0.21 -6.67
CA GLY A 53 -15.70 0.81 -6.33
C GLY A 53 -16.26 0.31 -4.99
N LEU A 54 -15.40 0.06 -4.01
CA LEU A 54 -15.78 -0.45 -2.70
C LEU A 54 -16.18 0.68 -1.75
N SER A 55 -16.87 0.32 -0.66
CA SER A 55 -16.99 1.19 0.51
C SER A 55 -15.64 1.31 1.23
N GLU A 56 -15.47 2.39 1.98
CA GLU A 56 -14.26 2.61 2.79
C GLU A 56 -14.05 1.51 3.84
N GLU A 57 -15.13 1.07 4.48
CA GLU A 57 -15.09 -0.01 5.46
C GLU A 57 -14.61 -1.32 4.83
N GLN A 58 -15.14 -1.69 3.65
CA GLN A 58 -14.73 -2.91 2.98
C GLN A 58 -13.28 -2.84 2.48
N ALA A 59 -12.86 -1.70 1.92
CA ALA A 59 -11.48 -1.51 1.48
C ALA A 59 -10.49 -1.56 2.66
N THR A 60 -10.86 -0.96 3.78
CA THR A 60 -10.04 -0.99 5.01
C THR A 60 -9.94 -2.40 5.56
N LYS A 61 -11.05 -3.13 5.63
CA LYS A 61 -11.07 -4.52 6.10
C LYS A 61 -10.24 -5.45 5.21
N ASP A 62 -10.33 -5.32 3.88
CA ASP A 62 -9.50 -6.09 2.94
C ASP A 62 -8.01 -5.81 3.16
N VAL A 63 -7.64 -4.54 3.32
CA VAL A 63 -6.25 -4.15 3.57
C VAL A 63 -5.77 -4.59 4.95
N ASP A 64 -6.57 -4.47 6.00
CA ASP A 64 -6.22 -4.94 7.35
C ASP A 64 -5.98 -6.44 7.37
N ASN A 65 -6.89 -7.22 6.76
CA ASN A 65 -6.72 -8.66 6.65
C ASN A 65 -5.46 -9.03 5.86
N TRP A 66 -5.17 -8.30 4.79
CA TRP A 66 -3.95 -8.52 4.00
C TRP A 66 -2.68 -8.07 4.76
N MET A 67 -2.77 -7.06 5.61
CA MET A 67 -1.68 -6.54 6.44
C MET A 67 -1.47 -7.32 7.74
N GLN A 68 -2.33 -8.28 8.08
CA GLN A 68 -2.11 -9.10 9.28
C GLN A 68 -0.75 -9.79 9.21
N GLY A 69 0.11 -9.50 10.20
CA GLY A 69 1.47 -10.02 10.27
C GLY A 69 2.51 -9.26 9.42
N LYS A 70 2.16 -8.09 8.85
CA LYS A 70 3.08 -7.22 8.08
C LYS A 70 3.27 -5.89 8.80
N GLU A 71 4.50 -5.40 8.80
CA GLU A 71 4.84 -4.06 9.34
C GLU A 71 5.07 -3.08 8.18
N PHE A 72 4.10 -2.21 7.88
CA PHE A 72 4.10 -1.28 6.74
C PHE A 72 4.53 0.15 7.10
#